data_AF-A0A2U1TMP1-F1
#
_entry.id   AF-A0A2U1TMP1-F1
#
_cell.length_a   1.000
_cell.length_b   1.000
_cell.length_c   1.000
_cell.angle_alpha   90.00
_cell.angle_beta   90.00
_cell.angle_gamma   90.00
#
_symmetry.space_group_name_H-M   'P 1'
#
loop_
_entity.id
_entity.type
_entity.pdbx_description
1 polymer ?
#
loop_
_entity_poly.entity_id
_entity_poly.type
_entity_poly.pdbx_seq_one_letter_code
_entity_poly.pdbx_strand_id
1 'polypeptide(L)' 'MNVLEFIAKHVREDLLGKGYTPGAAQGGVDKALEYYRRVSQSSGKGRMIDDCLREGRLWAEKYSLKPNKDKGAPARNRR' A
#
# COMPACT_ATOMS: atom_id res chain seq x y z
N MET A 1 13.68 -14.97 -4.04
CA MET A 1 13.19 -13.58 -4.04
C MET A 1 13.26 -13.05 -2.63
N ASN A 2 13.83 -11.86 -2.46
CA ASN A 2 13.91 -11.20 -1.16
C ASN A 2 12.52 -10.67 -0.77
N VAL A 3 12.20 -10.60 0.53
CA VAL A 3 10.85 -10.16 0.97
C VAL A 3 10.53 -8.73 0.51
N LEU A 4 11.56 -7.86 0.44
CA LEU A 4 11.44 -6.51 -0.10
C LEU A 4 10.98 -6.51 -1.56
N GLU A 5 11.56 -7.36 -2.40
CA GLU A 5 11.17 -7.45 -3.80
C GLU A 5 9.77 -8.03 -3.98
N PHE A 6 9.41 -9.00 -3.12
CA PHE A 6 8.06 -9.54 -3.10
C PHE A 6 7.02 -8.45 -2.80
N ILE A 7 7.28 -7.62 -1.79
CA ILE A 7 6.42 -6.49 -1.41
C ILE A 7 6.36 -5.46 -2.53
N ALA A 8 7.50 -5.07 -3.09
CA ALA A 8 7.55 -4.08 -4.16
C ALA A 8 6.74 -4.52 -5.38
N LYS A 9 6.86 -5.79 -5.79
CA LYS A 9 6.10 -6.36 -6.90
C LYS A 9 4.60 -6.39 -6.60
N HIS A 10 4.20 -6.92 -5.44
CA HIS A 10 2.77 -7.05 -5.08
C HIS A 10 2.08 -5.70 -4.91
N VAL A 11 2.73 -4.74 -4.24
CA VAL A 11 2.17 -3.40 -4.04
C VAL A 11 2.04 -2.67 -5.39
N ARG A 12 3.04 -2.80 -6.26
CA ARG A 12 2.98 -2.22 -7.61
C ARG A 12 1.84 -2.82 -8.43
N GLU A 13 1.70 -4.14 -8.45
CA GLU A 13 0.62 -4.81 -9.19
C GLU A 13 -0.77 -4.47 -8.63
N ASP A 14 -0.94 -4.40 -7.31
CA ASP A 14 -2.21 -4.00 -6.67
C ASP A 14 -2.60 -2.55 -7.03
N LEU A 15 -1.62 -1.64 -7.04
CA LEU A 15 -1.85 -0.23 -7.39
C LEU A 15 -2.11 -0.03 -8.88
N LEU A 16 -1.34 -0.69 -9.76
CA LEU A 16 -1.58 -0.63 -11.20
C LEU A 16 -2.93 -1.27 -11.58
N GLY A 17 -3.29 -2.41 -10.97
CA GLY A 17 -4.59 -3.07 -11.20
C GLY A 17 -5.79 -2.23 -10.79
N LYS A 18 -5.60 -1.27 -9.89
CA LYS A 18 -6.63 -0.29 -9.46
C LYS A 18 -6.70 0.96 -10.32
N GLY A 19 -5.82 1.09 -11.32
CA GLY A 19 -5.77 2.24 -12.22
C GLY A 19 -5.07 3.46 -11.62
N TYR A 20 -4.24 3.29 -10.58
CA TYR A 20 -3.37 4.36 -10.12
C TYR A 20 -2.24 4.61 -11.13
N THR A 21 -1.74 5.84 -11.17
CA THR A 21 -0.63 6.19 -12.05
C THR A 21 0.65 5.46 -11.61
N PRO A 22 1.58 5.16 -12.54
CA PRO A 22 2.85 4.51 -12.18
C PRO A 22 3.69 5.32 -11.18
N GLY A 23 3.59 6.66 -11.22
CA GLY A 23 4.22 7.53 -10.22
C GLY A 23 3.63 7.32 -8.83
N ALA A 24 2.30 7.17 -8.74
CA ALA A 24 1.66 6.87 -7.47
C ALA A 24 1.94 5.46 -6.96
N ALA A 25 2.01 4.49 -7.88
CA ALA A 25 2.40 3.12 -7.56
C ALA A 25 3.82 3.07 -6.97
N GLN A 26 4.75 3.84 -7.54
CA GLN A 26 6.13 3.88 -7.07
C GLN A 26 6.25 4.47 -5.65
N GLY A 27 5.51 5.55 -5.36
CA GLY A 27 5.50 6.11 -4.00
C GLY A 27 4.82 5.20 -2.97
N GLY A 28 3.77 4.47 -3.37
CA GLY A 28 3.15 3.45 -2.53
C GLY A 28 4.09 2.28 -2.22
N VAL A 29 4.89 1.86 -3.20
CA VAL A 29 5.95 0.84 -3.01
C VAL A 29 7.00 1.31 -2.02
N ASP A 30 7.52 2.53 -2.18
CA ASP A 30 8.55 3.08 -1.30
C ASP A 30 8.06 3.14 0.16
N LYS A 31 6.81 3.57 0.36
CA LYS A 31 6.20 3.61 1.69
C LYS A 31 6.03 2.23 2.31
N ALA A 32 5.60 1.25 1.51
CA ALA A 32 5.45 -0.14 1.95
C ALA A 32 6.80 -0.76 2.35
N LEU A 33 7.89 -0.45 1.63
CA LEU A 33 9.24 -0.90 1.97
C LEU A 33 9.76 -0.26 3.25
N GLU A 34 9.53 1.05 3.44
CA GLU A 34 9.87 1.74 4.70
C GLU A 34 9.14 1.11 5.89
N TYR A 35 7.84 0.86 5.75
CA TYR A 35 7.04 0.21 6.78
C TYR A 35 7.57 -1.18 7.09
N TYR A 36 7.82 -2.00 6.06
CA TYR A 36 8.40 -3.32 6.23
C TYR A 36 9.75 -3.26 6.96
N ARG A 37 10.63 -2.31 6.61
CA ARG A 37 11.94 -2.18 7.26
C ARG A 37 11.79 -1.82 8.75
N ARG A 38 10.83 -0.96 9.09
CA ARG A 38 10.52 -0.57 10.48
C ARG A 38 9.94 -1.73 11.27
N VAL A 39 8.96 -2.43 10.68
CA VAL A 39 8.20 -3.45 11.37
C VAL A 39 8.94 -4.79 11.40
N SER A 40 9.75 -5.12 10.40
CA SER A 40 10.63 -6.31 10.36
C SER A 40 11.62 -6.38 11.53
N GLN A 41 11.94 -5.23 12.16
CA GLN A 41 12.70 -5.19 13.41
C GLN A 41 11.87 -5.57 14.66
N SER A 42 10.55 -5.47 14.61
CA SER A 42 9.65 -5.97 15.66
C SER A 42 9.18 -7.39 15.30
N SER A 43 9.25 -8.32 16.26
CA SER A 43 9.18 -9.79 16.07
C SER A 43 7.88 -10.40 15.48
N GLY A 44 7.05 -9.67 14.72
CA GLY A 44 5.76 -10.11 14.18
C GLY A 44 5.73 -10.39 12.67
N LYS A 45 6.55 -11.32 12.18
CA LYS A 45 6.81 -11.53 10.73
C LYS A 45 5.60 -11.98 9.89
N GLY A 46 4.53 -12.50 10.52
CA GLY A 46 3.42 -13.17 9.84
C GLY A 46 2.35 -12.27 9.19
N ARG A 47 2.12 -11.05 9.68
CA ARG A 47 1.04 -10.15 9.17
C ARG A 47 1.55 -8.92 8.42
N MET A 48 2.86 -8.75 8.27
CA MET A 48 3.44 -7.51 7.77
C MET A 48 3.11 -7.21 6.31
N ILE A 49 2.91 -8.25 5.48
CA ILE A 49 2.67 -8.08 4.03
C ILE A 49 1.31 -7.41 3.77
N ASP A 50 0.27 -7.85 4.47
CA ASP A 50 -1.07 -7.24 4.34
C ASP A 50 -1.05 -5.77 4.78
N ASP A 51 -0.32 -5.47 5.85
CA ASP A 51 -0.12 -4.10 6.33
C ASP A 51 0.69 -3.25 5.35
N CYS A 52 1.72 -3.82 4.71
CA CYS A 52 2.49 -3.14 3.65
C CYS A 52 1.59 -2.80 2.45
N LEU A 53 0.70 -3.71 2.05
CA LEU A 53 -0.29 -3.46 0.99
C LEU A 53 -1.28 -2.37 1.39
N ARG A 54 -1.72 -2.35 2.65
CA ARG A 54 -2.60 -1.32 3.20
C ARG A 54 -1.93 0.06 3.20
N GLU A 55 -0.68 0.17 3.64
CA GLU A 55 0.09 1.42 3.63
C GLU A 55 0.33 1.94 2.22
N GLY A 56 0.69 1.06 1.27
CA GLY A 56 0.89 1.43 -0.13
C GLY A 56 -0.39 1.96 -0.77
N ARG A 57 -1.55 1.35 -0.48
CA ARG A 57 -2.87 1.85 -0.88
C ARG A 57 -3.17 3.23 -0.29
N LEU A 58 -3.01 3.40 1.01
CA LEU A 58 -3.28 4.68 1.68
C LEU A 58 -2.43 5.82 1.11
N TRP A 59 -1.16 5.53 0.80
CA TRP A 59 -0.28 6.48 0.15
C TRP A 59 -0.81 6.84 -1.24
N ALA A 60 -1.16 5.85 -2.06
CA ALA A 60 -1.71 6.09 -3.39
C ALA A 60 -3.06 6.83 -3.35
N GLU A 61 -3.91 6.58 -2.36
CA GLU A 61 -5.15 7.33 -2.17
C GLU A 61 -4.93 8.79 -1.79
N LYS A 62 -3.87 9.07 -1.03
CA LYS A 62 -3.56 10.43 -0.56
C LYS A 62 -2.81 11.26 -1.60
N TYR A 63 -1.96 10.63 -2.41
CA TYR A 63 -1.03 11.31 -3.32
C TYR A 63 -1.32 11.04 -4.81
N SER A 64 -2.18 10.08 -5.14
CA SER A 64 -2.71 9.95 -6.51
C SER A 64 -4.05 10.64 -6.60
N LEU A 65 -4.19 11.51 -7.59
CA LEU A 65 -5.49 11.83 -8.15
C LEU A 65 -6.02 10.52 -8.76
N LYS A 66 -6.88 9.79 -8.04
CA LYS A 66 -7.72 8.77 -8.68
C LYS A 66 -8.43 9.51 -9.82
N PRO A 67 -8.33 9.09 -11.10
CA PRO A 67 -9.25 9.60 -12.10
C PRO A 67 -10.65 9.27 -11.58
N ASN A 68 -11.42 10.32 -11.27
CA ASN A 68 -12.69 10.31 -10.53
C ASN A 68 -13.39 8.95 -10.51
N LYS A 69 -13.36 8.27 -9.35
CA LYS A 69 -14.39 7.29 -9.01
C LYS A 69 -14.77 7.53 -7.56
N ASP A 70 -15.85 8.29 -7.44
CA ASP A 70 -16.76 8.46 -6.31
C ASP A 70 -16.29 8.02 -4.92
N LYS A 71 -16.40 8.97 -3.99
CA LYS A 71 -16.24 8.78 -2.55
C LYS A 71 -17.20 7.69 -2.04
N GLY A 72 -16.72 6.45 -1.94
CA GLY A 72 -17.32 5.41 -1.10
C GLY A 72 -16.58 5.30 0.22
N ALA A 73 -16.73 6.27 1.11
CA ALA A 73 -16.26 6.13 2.49
C ALA A 73 -17.10 5.05 3.21
N PRO A 74 -16.53 4.00 3.82
CA PRO A 74 -17.29 3.24 4.80
C PRO A 74 -17.41 4.12 6.05
N ALA A 75 -18.63 4.60 6.30
CA ALA A 75 -19.02 5.20 7.56
C ALA A 75 -18.67 4.22 8.69
N ARG A 76 -17.59 4.52 9.43
CA ARG A 76 -17.25 3.81 10.66
C ARG A 76 -18.23 4.27 11.74
N ASN A 77 -19.41 3.66 11.74
CA ASN A 77 -20.43 3.82 12.75
C ASN A 77 -19.90 3.21 14.06
N ARG A 78 -19.43 4.05 14.98
CA ARG A 78 -19.32 3.70 16.40
C ARG A 78 -20.55 4.31 17.08
N ARG A 79 -21.55 3.48 17.31
CA ARG A 79 -22.53 3.67 18.38
C ARG A 79 -22.12 2.80 19.56
#